data_AF-A0A2U2J7X4-F1
#
_entry.id   AF-A0A2U2J7X4-F1
#
_cell.length_a   1.000
_cell.length_b   1.000
_cell.length_c   1.000
_cell.angle_alpha   90.00
_cell.angle_beta   90.00
_cell.angle_gamma   90.00
#
_symmetry.space_group_name_H-M   'P 1'
#
loop_
_entity.id
_entity.type
_entity.pdbx_description
1 polymer ?
#
loop_
_entity_poly.entity_id
_entity_poly.type
_entity_poly.pdbx_seq_one_letter_code
_entity_poly.pdbx_strand_id
1 'polypeptide(L)'
;MGSQSVTAIKTQKERKNFVRHLLNDIEAFEYMIQNNLFETGVQRVGAEQEICIVDKDYRPSTNALKILDKINDDHYTTELALFNLEINLNPYKLEKKCFSEIEKQLTSLLNKGYRVAEATDNNKLILTGILPTLRKKDLVFKNVTPYKRYKTLNNVIKKIRGDDFKLHIQGVDELILKHKSILFEACNTSFQVHLQISPEEAIDKYNWSQAIAGPLLSIMTNSPLLLGRELWSETRIALFQQSIDLRNVSHFSREQKPRVSFGTDWVKDSILELFTDDISRYPPIVSSEFDEDSVTAIKKGIMPKLKALNLHNGTLYKWNRLCYGVHQNVAHLRIENRYIPSGPSVKDEIANAMLWVGVMQGMPRQYEKIWRKMPFYDAKGNFINAARTGINTYFSWFGKGISAKKLLENILIPMAKEGLLKSNVDEGEIDYYLNIIQKRIDKSTTGSKWLIRNKRKLRKEVSKYESHVILTEHIYKNQQLNIPISEWESIDVHENDISKKYDKVYKIMSTGLFVVHENDLLQLAYKIMKWKNIHHIPVVDKNNFVVGVLEKKQLDNLDFTSKKIQNKVAKNIMTTNYDIVESETSYKKIKELIETTDNTSVIVLNDKKLVGIFTKSDLERIEKIKKSK
;
A
#
# COMPACT_ATOMS: atom_id res chain seq x y z
N MET A 1 2.78 18.65 4.96
CA MET A 1 2.81 17.96 6.27
C MET A 1 1.89 18.56 7.35
N GLY A 2 1.24 17.70 8.16
CA GLY A 2 0.43 18.09 9.32
C GLY A 2 1.27 18.44 10.56
N SER A 3 0.67 19.11 11.56
CA SER A 3 1.35 19.55 12.79
C SER A 3 2.07 18.40 13.52
N GLN A 4 3.35 18.60 13.90
CA GLN A 4 4.14 17.64 14.69
C GLN A 4 3.73 17.64 16.18
N SER A 5 3.15 18.72 16.68
CA SER A 5 2.72 18.91 18.06
C SER A 5 1.23 18.58 18.23
N VAL A 6 0.93 17.28 18.38
CA VAL A 6 -0.44 16.78 18.56
C VAL A 6 -0.67 16.25 19.98
N THR A 7 -1.75 16.68 20.61
CA THR A 7 -2.21 16.22 21.93
C THR A 7 -3.57 15.53 21.83
N ALA A 8 -3.80 14.53 22.69
CA ALA A 8 -5.11 13.90 22.78
C ALA A 8 -6.09 14.86 23.48
N ILE A 9 -7.32 14.96 22.96
CA ILE A 9 -8.41 15.66 23.66
C ILE A 9 -8.87 14.77 24.82
N LYS A 10 -8.66 15.22 26.06
CA LYS A 10 -8.97 14.44 27.28
C LYS A 10 -10.12 15.06 28.07
N THR A 11 -10.29 16.37 28.01
CA THR A 11 -11.27 17.11 28.81
C THR A 11 -12.31 17.82 27.94
N GLN A 12 -13.47 18.12 28.53
CA GLN A 12 -14.49 18.93 27.86
C GLN A 12 -13.99 20.35 27.55
N LYS A 13 -13.12 20.91 28.41
CA LYS A 13 -12.51 22.23 28.21
C LYS A 13 -11.64 22.27 26.96
N GLU A 14 -10.76 21.28 26.78
CA GLU A 14 -9.93 21.14 25.57
C GLU A 14 -10.79 20.98 24.32
N ARG A 15 -11.84 20.14 24.40
CA ARG A 15 -12.79 19.96 23.28
C ARG A 15 -13.48 21.26 22.91
N LYS A 16 -14.00 22.01 23.88
CA LYS A 16 -14.66 23.31 23.64
C LYS A 16 -13.68 24.30 23.01
N ASN A 17 -12.43 24.33 23.48
CA ASN A 17 -11.42 25.23 22.91
C ASN A 17 -11.10 24.88 21.45
N PHE A 18 -10.87 23.59 21.14
CA PHE A 18 -10.65 23.14 19.77
C PHE A 18 -11.82 23.51 18.86
N VAL A 19 -13.06 23.22 19.29
CA VAL A 19 -14.26 23.52 18.51
C VAL A 19 -14.41 25.02 18.27
N ARG A 20 -14.08 25.87 19.24
CA ARG A 20 -14.10 27.33 19.06
C ARG A 20 -13.11 27.77 17.96
N HIS A 21 -11.86 27.33 18.02
CA HIS A 21 -10.89 27.65 16.97
C HIS A 21 -11.31 27.09 15.60
N LEU A 22 -11.91 25.90 15.57
CA LEU A 22 -12.42 25.31 14.34
C LEU A 22 -13.55 26.13 13.71
N LEU A 23 -14.48 26.66 14.51
CA LEU A 23 -15.55 27.54 14.03
C LEU A 23 -14.97 28.87 13.53
N ASN A 24 -14.02 29.46 14.25
CA ASN A 24 -13.35 30.69 13.83
C ASN A 24 -12.55 30.47 12.53
N ASP A 25 -11.96 29.28 12.33
CA ASP A 25 -11.27 28.92 11.09
C ASP A 25 -12.25 28.83 9.91
N ILE A 26 -13.44 28.26 10.11
CA ILE A 26 -14.50 28.22 9.07
C ILE A 26 -14.95 29.64 8.72
N GLU A 27 -15.23 30.47 9.71
CA GLU A 27 -15.66 31.86 9.50
C GLU A 27 -14.62 32.66 8.72
N ALA A 28 -13.33 32.51 9.08
CA ALA A 28 -12.24 33.14 8.35
C ALA A 28 -12.13 32.60 6.91
N PHE A 29 -12.33 31.29 6.68
CA PHE A 29 -12.33 30.70 5.34
C PHE A 29 -13.49 31.23 4.48
N GLU A 30 -14.69 31.33 5.05
CA GLU A 30 -15.85 31.90 4.38
C GLU A 30 -15.62 33.37 4.01
N TYR A 31 -15.07 34.16 4.93
CA TYR A 31 -14.68 35.54 4.67
C TYR A 31 -13.66 35.63 3.51
N MET A 32 -12.67 34.73 3.46
CA MET A 32 -11.70 34.69 2.34
C MET A 32 -12.36 34.40 0.99
N ILE A 33 -13.34 33.50 0.94
CA ILE A 33 -14.09 33.22 -0.30
C ILE A 33 -14.87 34.46 -0.72
N GLN A 34 -15.65 35.05 0.18
CA GLN A 34 -16.53 36.19 -0.13
C GLN A 34 -15.76 37.43 -0.58
N ASN A 35 -14.51 37.60 -0.13
CA ASN A 35 -13.66 38.75 -0.44
C ASN A 35 -12.55 38.45 -1.46
N ASN A 36 -12.59 37.30 -2.15
CA ASN A 36 -11.61 36.89 -3.17
C ASN A 36 -10.14 36.96 -2.68
N LEU A 37 -9.88 36.49 -1.46
CA LEU A 37 -8.55 36.60 -0.81
C LEU A 37 -7.60 35.42 -1.10
N PHE A 38 -7.97 34.58 -2.06
CA PHE A 38 -7.15 33.45 -2.51
C PHE A 38 -6.37 33.82 -3.78
N GLU A 39 -5.20 33.20 -3.95
CA GLU A 39 -4.40 33.34 -5.16
C GLU A 39 -5.15 32.81 -6.39
N THR A 40 -5.23 33.63 -7.44
CA THR A 40 -5.81 33.28 -8.74
C THR A 40 -4.79 33.50 -9.86
N GLY A 41 -5.02 32.92 -11.03
CA GLY A 41 -4.18 33.10 -12.22
C GLY A 41 -2.84 32.35 -12.22
N VAL A 42 -2.43 31.74 -11.10
CA VAL A 42 -1.24 30.89 -11.02
C VAL A 42 -1.64 29.51 -10.51
N GLN A 43 -1.24 28.48 -11.25
CA GLN A 43 -1.37 27.09 -10.82
C GLN A 43 0.01 26.47 -10.62
N ARG A 44 0.13 25.70 -9.55
CA ARG A 44 1.33 24.94 -9.21
C ARG A 44 0.99 23.48 -9.05
N VAL A 45 1.94 22.63 -9.42
CA VAL A 45 1.94 21.20 -9.19
C VAL A 45 3.05 20.85 -8.20
N GLY A 46 2.75 19.99 -7.24
CA GLY A 46 3.73 19.47 -6.28
C GLY A 46 3.52 17.98 -6.06
N ALA A 47 4.48 17.32 -5.43
CA ALA A 47 4.35 15.89 -5.12
C ALA A 47 5.00 15.53 -3.77
N GLU A 48 4.50 14.46 -3.17
CA GLU A 48 5.06 13.81 -1.99
C GLU A 48 5.33 12.33 -2.33
N GLN A 49 6.53 11.85 -2.06
CA GLN A 49 6.98 10.48 -2.36
C GLN A 49 7.17 9.69 -1.07
N GLU A 50 6.40 8.63 -0.88
CA GLU A 50 6.65 7.65 0.18
C GLU A 50 7.47 6.46 -0.34
N ILE A 51 8.34 5.93 0.53
CA ILE A 51 9.37 4.97 0.17
C ILE A 51 9.43 3.86 1.22
N CYS A 52 9.73 2.62 0.81
CA CYS A 52 10.06 1.53 1.72
C CYS A 52 11.58 1.36 1.87
N ILE A 53 12.06 1.04 3.06
CA ILE A 53 13.47 0.73 3.32
C ILE A 53 13.62 -0.79 3.47
N VAL A 54 14.59 -1.35 2.76
CA VAL A 54 14.97 -2.76 2.91
C VAL A 54 16.44 -2.95 3.24
N ASP A 55 16.78 -4.07 3.86
CA ASP A 55 18.15 -4.49 4.16
C ASP A 55 18.85 -5.07 2.91
N LYS A 56 20.10 -5.48 3.09
CA LYS A 56 20.91 -6.15 2.06
C LYS A 56 20.25 -7.38 1.42
N ASP A 57 19.29 -8.01 2.11
CA ASP A 57 18.56 -9.20 1.67
C ASP A 57 17.13 -8.87 1.21
N TYR A 58 16.83 -7.58 0.94
CA TYR A 58 15.55 -7.06 0.47
C TYR A 58 14.37 -7.26 1.45
N ARG A 59 14.64 -7.30 2.76
CA ARG A 59 13.62 -7.37 3.82
C ARG A 59 13.40 -6.01 4.47
N PRO A 60 12.23 -5.71 5.05
CA PRO A 60 12.00 -4.44 5.73
C PRO A 60 13.12 -4.12 6.73
N SER A 61 13.67 -2.91 6.65
CA SER A 61 14.71 -2.43 7.57
C SER A 61 14.20 -1.25 8.38
N THR A 62 14.48 -1.24 9.69
CA THR A 62 14.04 -0.20 10.62
C THR A 62 15.07 0.92 10.81
N ASN A 63 15.92 1.16 9.81
CA ASN A 63 17.02 2.13 9.87
C ASN A 63 16.61 3.56 9.44
N ALA A 64 15.31 3.88 9.31
CA ALA A 64 14.82 5.18 8.84
C ALA A 64 15.51 6.38 9.52
N LEU A 65 15.56 6.41 10.85
CA LEU A 65 16.14 7.54 11.58
C LEU A 65 17.65 7.70 11.33
N LYS A 66 18.40 6.59 11.23
CA LYS A 66 19.84 6.65 10.93
C LYS A 66 20.10 7.15 9.51
N ILE A 67 19.25 6.75 8.57
CA ILE A 67 19.34 7.19 7.18
C ILE A 67 19.00 8.67 7.08
N LEU A 68 17.92 9.12 7.73
CA LEU A 68 17.52 10.54 7.76
C LEU A 68 18.59 11.45 8.36
N ASP A 69 19.15 11.06 9.50
CA ASP A 69 20.22 11.80 10.17
C ASP A 69 21.43 12.03 9.25
N LYS A 70 21.81 11.00 8.49
CA LYS A 70 22.90 11.09 7.49
C LYS A 70 22.51 11.82 6.21
N ILE A 71 21.24 11.73 5.76
CA ILE A 71 20.75 12.45 4.59
C ILE A 71 20.79 13.96 4.85
N ASN A 72 20.37 14.39 6.05
CA ASN A 72 20.36 15.78 6.51
C ASN A 72 19.81 16.73 5.41
N ASP A 73 18.53 16.57 5.08
CA ASP A 73 17.85 17.30 4.01
C ASP A 73 16.39 17.55 4.40
N ASP A 74 15.95 18.81 4.33
CA ASP A 74 14.61 19.21 4.77
C ASP A 74 13.48 18.66 3.87
N HIS A 75 13.81 18.18 2.66
CA HIS A 75 12.82 17.49 1.83
C HIS A 75 12.46 16.13 2.41
N TYR A 76 13.36 15.51 3.19
CA TYR A 76 13.14 14.19 3.77
C TYR A 76 12.49 14.26 5.14
N THR A 77 11.53 13.37 5.40
CA THR A 77 10.89 13.26 6.71
C THR A 77 10.56 11.81 7.07
N THR A 78 10.14 11.62 8.32
CA THR A 78 9.72 10.32 8.83
C THR A 78 8.28 10.01 8.47
N GLU A 79 8.01 8.74 8.23
CA GLU A 79 6.65 8.19 8.19
C GLU A 79 6.26 7.46 9.50
N LEU A 80 5.05 6.92 9.57
CA LEU A 80 4.53 6.18 10.72
C LEU A 80 5.45 5.03 11.17
N ALA A 81 6.09 4.34 10.23
CA ALA A 81 6.98 3.22 10.50
C ALA A 81 8.46 3.55 10.26
N LEU A 82 9.33 2.91 11.04
CA LEU A 82 10.79 2.96 10.90
C LEU A 82 11.32 2.33 9.61
N PHE A 83 10.46 1.68 8.82
CA PHE A 83 10.79 1.12 7.52
C PHE A 83 10.23 1.94 6.35
N ASN A 84 9.74 3.16 6.61
CA ASN A 84 9.30 4.10 5.60
C ASN A 84 10.00 5.46 5.75
N LEU A 85 10.11 6.16 4.62
CA LEU A 85 10.53 7.56 4.51
C LEU A 85 9.54 8.29 3.59
N GLU A 86 9.49 9.61 3.73
CA GLU A 86 8.79 10.48 2.79
C GLU A 86 9.73 11.57 2.27
N ILE A 87 9.58 11.93 1.00
CA ILE A 87 10.22 13.08 0.35
C ILE A 87 9.12 14.06 -0.07
N ASN A 88 9.18 15.29 0.42
CA ASN A 88 8.31 16.39 0.00
C ASN A 88 9.03 17.18 -1.09
N LEU A 89 8.44 17.27 -2.30
CA LEU A 89 9.05 18.01 -3.41
C LEU A 89 8.65 19.49 -3.38
N ASN A 90 9.44 20.31 -4.08
CA ASN A 90 9.09 21.71 -4.25
C ASN A 90 7.93 21.84 -5.26
N PRO A 91 7.03 22.82 -5.07
CA PRO A 91 6.00 23.08 -6.05
C PRO A 91 6.60 23.80 -7.26
N TYR A 92 6.18 23.38 -8.46
CA TYR A 92 6.53 24.03 -9.73
C TYR A 92 5.30 24.70 -10.32
N LYS A 93 5.46 25.82 -11.01
CA LYS A 93 4.37 26.37 -11.83
C LYS A 93 3.98 25.35 -12.90
N LEU A 94 2.68 25.20 -13.14
CA LEU A 94 2.16 24.32 -14.17
C LEU A 94 2.27 25.01 -15.53
N GLU A 95 3.47 24.98 -16.10
CA GLU A 95 3.79 25.50 -17.44
C GLU A 95 5.11 24.88 -17.92
N LYS A 96 5.39 24.98 -19.21
CA LYS A 96 6.65 24.65 -19.86
C LYS A 96 7.12 23.23 -19.51
N LYS A 97 8.29 23.10 -18.88
CA LYS A 97 8.98 21.84 -18.56
C LYS A 97 8.74 21.33 -17.14
N CYS A 98 7.63 21.69 -16.51
CA CYS A 98 7.45 21.46 -15.07
C CYS A 98 7.53 19.97 -14.68
N PHE A 99 7.14 19.04 -15.54
CA PHE A 99 7.15 17.62 -15.20
C PHE A 99 8.55 17.01 -15.23
N SER A 100 9.39 17.37 -16.21
CA SER A 100 10.79 16.95 -16.20
C SER A 100 11.61 17.64 -15.10
N GLU A 101 11.24 18.84 -14.66
CA GLU A 101 11.85 19.45 -13.47
C GLU A 101 11.49 18.70 -12.18
N ILE A 102 10.23 18.26 -12.03
CA ILE A 102 9.82 17.37 -10.93
C ILE A 102 10.57 16.02 -11.02
N GLU A 103 10.69 15.42 -12.21
CA GLU A 103 11.46 14.19 -12.42
C GLU A 103 12.91 14.36 -11.96
N LYS A 104 13.58 15.44 -12.38
CA LYS A 104 14.97 15.74 -12.02
C LYS A 104 15.13 15.92 -10.52
N GLN A 105 14.21 16.66 -9.88
CA GLN A 105 14.25 16.86 -8.43
C GLN A 105 14.09 15.53 -7.69
N LEU A 106 13.07 14.74 -8.04
CA LEU A 106 12.82 13.43 -7.43
C LEU A 106 14.02 12.51 -7.60
N THR A 107 14.56 12.41 -8.82
CA THR A 107 15.71 11.57 -9.14
C THR A 107 16.94 11.99 -8.35
N SER A 108 17.20 13.30 -8.23
CA SER A 108 18.33 13.82 -7.44
C SER A 108 18.21 13.47 -5.96
N LEU A 109 17.01 13.70 -5.39
CA LEU A 109 16.74 13.37 -3.99
C LEU A 109 16.86 11.86 -3.74
N LEU A 110 16.27 11.02 -4.60
CA LEU A 110 16.40 9.57 -4.51
C LEU A 110 17.85 9.10 -4.63
N ASN A 111 18.64 9.65 -5.56
CA ASN A 111 20.06 9.32 -5.70
C ASN A 111 20.88 9.68 -4.46
N LYS A 112 20.52 10.76 -3.75
CA LYS A 112 21.09 11.08 -2.43
C LYS A 112 20.69 10.02 -1.40
N GLY A 113 19.40 9.66 -1.35
CA GLY A 113 18.88 8.63 -0.46
C GLY A 113 19.47 7.23 -0.71
N TYR A 114 19.64 6.82 -1.97
CA TYR A 114 20.24 5.54 -2.34
C TYR A 114 21.67 5.41 -1.83
N ARG A 115 22.51 6.43 -2.06
CA ARG A 115 23.90 6.46 -1.58
C ARG A 115 23.99 6.36 -0.06
N VAL A 116 23.16 7.12 0.66
CA VAL A 116 23.17 7.11 2.13
C VAL A 116 22.63 5.81 2.70
N ALA A 117 21.57 5.25 2.10
CA ALA A 117 21.03 3.95 2.48
C ALA A 117 22.07 2.85 2.27
N GLU A 118 22.75 2.81 1.12
CA GLU A 118 23.78 1.81 0.84
C GLU A 118 24.96 1.92 1.84
N ALA A 119 25.42 3.13 2.12
CA ALA A 119 26.45 3.39 3.14
C ALA A 119 25.98 3.11 4.58
N THR A 120 24.69 2.87 4.79
CA THR A 120 24.09 2.53 6.09
C THR A 120 23.66 1.08 6.08
N ASP A 121 24.54 0.19 6.49
CA ASP A 121 24.27 -1.25 6.62
C ASP A 121 23.81 -1.92 5.30
N ASN A 122 24.18 -1.36 4.13
CA ASN A 122 23.75 -1.83 2.80
C ASN A 122 22.22 -1.87 2.65
N ASN A 123 21.55 -0.84 3.20
CA ASN A 123 20.14 -0.62 2.99
C ASN A 123 19.83 -0.16 1.56
N LYS A 124 18.59 -0.41 1.13
CA LYS A 124 18.06 0.00 -0.17
C LYS A 124 16.71 0.66 0.02
N LEU A 125 16.41 1.64 -0.82
CA LEU A 125 15.12 2.32 -0.87
C LEU A 125 14.31 1.74 -2.03
N ILE A 126 13.03 1.43 -1.82
CA ILE A 126 12.17 0.72 -2.76
C ILE A 126 10.91 1.57 -3.04
N LEU A 127 10.61 1.78 -4.32
CA LEU A 127 9.39 2.41 -4.81
C LEU A 127 8.35 1.34 -5.16
N THR A 128 7.32 1.22 -4.34
CA THR A 128 6.23 0.23 -4.51
C THR A 128 5.03 0.69 -3.71
N GLY A 129 3.81 0.27 -4.05
CA GLY A 129 2.64 0.60 -3.23
C GLY A 129 2.55 -0.20 -1.93
N ILE A 130 2.90 -1.48 -1.96
CA ILE A 130 3.08 -2.33 -0.77
C ILE A 130 4.33 -3.16 -0.98
N LEU A 131 5.21 -3.20 0.02
CA LEU A 131 6.45 -3.97 -0.04
C LEU A 131 6.16 -5.50 -0.06
N PRO A 132 6.56 -6.25 -1.11
CA PRO A 132 6.26 -7.68 -1.21
C PRO A 132 6.80 -8.53 -0.06
N THR A 133 7.93 -8.13 0.52
CA THR A 133 8.64 -8.86 1.59
C THR A 133 8.14 -8.54 3.00
N LEU A 134 7.16 -7.64 3.15
CA LEU A 134 6.57 -7.28 4.42
C LEU A 134 5.79 -8.46 5.04
N ARG A 135 6.01 -8.72 6.33
CA ARG A 135 5.33 -9.78 7.09
C ARG A 135 4.65 -9.23 8.32
N LYS A 136 3.74 -10.04 8.89
CA LYS A 136 3.01 -9.69 10.12
C LYS A 136 3.94 -9.32 11.29
N LYS A 137 5.09 -10.00 11.41
CA LYS A 137 6.07 -9.72 12.47
C LYS A 137 6.79 -8.38 12.33
N ASP A 138 6.77 -7.80 11.13
CA ASP A 138 7.33 -6.48 10.87
C ASP A 138 6.32 -5.37 11.28
N LEU A 139 5.04 -5.72 11.44
CA LEU A 139 3.93 -4.83 11.82
C LEU A 139 3.66 -4.84 13.33
N VAL A 140 4.71 -4.61 14.11
CA VAL A 140 4.69 -4.57 15.58
C VAL A 140 5.01 -3.17 16.10
N PHE A 141 4.42 -2.79 17.24
CA PHE A 141 4.49 -1.41 17.76
C PHE A 141 5.92 -0.88 17.95
N LYS A 142 6.90 -1.75 18.24
CA LYS A 142 8.32 -1.37 18.36
C LYS A 142 8.90 -0.75 17.07
N ASN A 143 8.27 -0.99 15.92
CA ASN A 143 8.68 -0.47 14.62
C ASN A 143 7.97 0.86 14.26
N VAL A 144 7.13 1.41 15.14
CA VAL A 144 6.56 2.76 14.97
C VAL A 144 7.64 3.80 15.22
N THR A 145 7.68 4.84 14.38
CA THR A 145 8.59 5.98 14.56
C THR A 145 8.38 6.61 15.95
N PRO A 146 9.44 6.82 16.75
CA PRO A 146 9.33 7.14 18.18
C PRO A 146 8.88 8.58 18.49
N TYR A 147 8.15 9.24 17.60
CA TYR A 147 7.59 10.58 17.81
C TYR A 147 6.28 10.58 18.60
N LYS A 148 6.10 11.63 19.41
CA LYS A 148 4.95 11.81 20.31
C LYS A 148 3.63 11.76 19.54
N ARG A 149 3.56 12.37 18.36
CA ARG A 149 2.37 12.39 17.50
C ARG A 149 1.83 10.99 17.18
N TYR A 150 2.67 10.08 16.69
CA TYR A 150 2.23 8.73 16.30
C TYR A 150 1.76 7.91 17.50
N LYS A 151 2.45 8.03 18.64
CA LYS A 151 2.02 7.42 19.91
C LYS A 151 0.66 7.96 20.38
N THR A 152 0.48 9.27 20.33
CA THR A 152 -0.80 9.93 20.68
C THR A 152 -1.93 9.45 19.78
N LEU A 153 -1.75 9.48 18.45
CA LEU A 153 -2.76 9.02 17.50
C LEU A 153 -3.13 7.56 17.71
N ASN A 154 -2.14 6.66 17.82
CA ASN A 154 -2.40 5.24 18.09
C ASN A 154 -3.21 5.03 19.37
N ASN A 155 -2.88 5.73 20.45
CA ASN A 155 -3.59 5.60 21.72
C ASN A 155 -5.03 6.11 21.65
N VAL A 156 -5.25 7.26 20.99
CA VAL A 156 -6.57 7.84 20.78
C VAL A 156 -7.44 6.91 19.93
N ILE A 157 -6.91 6.46 18.79
CA ILE A 157 -7.61 5.58 17.86
C ILE A 157 -7.99 4.25 18.53
N LYS A 158 -7.06 3.62 19.27
CA LYS A 158 -7.35 2.39 20.01
C LYS A 158 -8.40 2.59 21.11
N LYS A 159 -8.34 3.72 21.83
CA LYS A 159 -9.32 4.05 22.87
C LYS A 159 -10.72 4.24 22.29
N ILE A 160 -10.85 4.92 21.15
CA ILE A 160 -12.14 5.13 20.48
C ILE A 160 -12.71 3.80 19.98
N ARG A 161 -11.87 2.96 19.37
CA ARG A 161 -12.31 1.68 18.81
C ARG A 161 -12.76 0.69 19.90
N GLY A 162 -12.00 0.58 21.00
CA GLY A 162 -12.32 -0.29 22.13
C GLY A 162 -12.14 -1.81 21.89
N ASP A 163 -11.69 -2.23 20.70
CA ASP A 163 -11.43 -3.64 20.32
C ASP A 163 -10.26 -3.71 19.31
N ASP A 164 -9.76 -4.92 19.05
CA ASP A 164 -8.79 -5.19 18.00
C ASP A 164 -9.33 -4.81 16.61
N PHE A 165 -8.42 -4.39 15.73
CA PHE A 165 -8.70 -4.17 14.32
C PHE A 165 -8.93 -5.49 13.60
N LYS A 166 -9.94 -5.52 12.72
CA LYS A 166 -10.27 -6.69 11.88
C LYS A 166 -10.07 -6.30 10.42
N LEU A 167 -9.24 -7.08 9.74
CA LEU A 167 -9.02 -6.99 8.30
C LEU A 167 -9.61 -8.23 7.64
N HIS A 168 -10.44 -8.01 6.62
CA HIS A 168 -10.93 -9.03 5.71
C HIS A 168 -10.84 -8.50 4.28
N ILE A 169 -9.85 -8.99 3.54
CA ILE A 169 -9.63 -8.63 2.14
C ILE A 169 -9.64 -9.90 1.32
N GLN A 170 -10.55 -9.94 0.36
CA GLN A 170 -10.72 -11.05 -0.58
C GLN A 170 -10.19 -10.62 -1.95
N GLY A 171 -9.27 -11.39 -2.51
CA GLY A 171 -8.83 -11.34 -3.90
C GLY A 171 -8.74 -12.75 -4.47
N VAL A 172 -7.64 -13.06 -5.17
CA VAL A 172 -7.37 -14.46 -5.58
C VAL A 172 -7.08 -15.33 -4.36
N ASP A 173 -6.29 -14.78 -3.42
CA ASP A 173 -6.17 -15.30 -2.06
C ASP A 173 -7.14 -14.56 -1.12
N GLU A 174 -7.31 -15.07 0.10
CA GLU A 174 -8.01 -14.40 1.19
C GLU A 174 -7.06 -14.03 2.33
N LEU A 175 -7.25 -12.83 2.91
CA LEU A 175 -6.60 -12.40 4.12
C LEU A 175 -7.64 -12.01 5.19
N ILE A 176 -7.71 -12.81 6.25
CA ILE A 176 -8.44 -12.50 7.48
C ILE A 176 -7.42 -12.35 8.62
N LEU A 177 -7.44 -11.20 9.29
CA LEU A 177 -6.47 -10.90 10.34
C LEU A 177 -7.06 -10.00 11.42
N LYS A 178 -6.65 -10.26 12.67
CA LYS A 178 -6.78 -9.30 13.78
C LYS A 178 -5.44 -8.64 14.11
N HIS A 179 -5.46 -7.33 14.39
CA HIS A 179 -4.27 -6.58 14.82
C HIS A 179 -4.58 -5.51 15.86
N LYS A 180 -3.54 -5.04 16.56
CA LYS A 180 -3.66 -4.15 17.73
C LYS A 180 -3.07 -2.76 17.52
N SER A 181 -2.60 -2.43 16.33
CA SER A 181 -1.83 -1.22 16.06
C SER A 181 -2.26 -0.58 14.75
N ILE A 182 -2.26 0.75 14.70
CA ILE A 182 -2.47 1.51 13.46
C ILE A 182 -1.35 1.28 12.43
N LEU A 183 -0.23 0.68 12.83
CA LEU A 183 0.94 0.42 11.98
C LEU A 183 0.63 -0.40 10.70
N PHE A 184 -0.51 -1.07 10.61
CA PHE A 184 -0.95 -1.69 9.35
C PHE A 184 -1.14 -0.67 8.22
N GLU A 185 -1.40 0.59 8.57
CA GLU A 185 -1.44 1.71 7.63
C GLU A 185 -0.08 1.96 6.96
N ALA A 186 1.03 1.75 7.68
CA ALA A 186 2.38 1.92 7.14
C ALA A 186 2.78 0.84 6.11
N CYS A 187 1.91 -0.13 5.82
CA CYS A 187 2.12 -1.00 4.66
C CYS A 187 1.96 -0.23 3.33
N ASN A 188 1.23 0.89 3.35
CA ASN A 188 0.87 1.66 2.19
C ASN A 188 1.93 2.72 1.93
N THR A 189 2.42 2.78 0.70
CA THR A 189 3.29 3.86 0.20
C THR A 189 2.69 4.45 -1.08
N SER A 190 2.72 5.77 -1.20
CA SER A 190 2.05 6.55 -2.23
C SER A 190 2.97 7.56 -2.91
N PHE A 191 2.58 7.98 -4.11
CA PHE A 191 3.12 9.15 -4.78
C PHE A 191 2.01 10.18 -4.89
N GLN A 192 1.90 11.05 -3.89
CA GLN A 192 0.78 11.97 -3.75
C GLN A 192 1.03 13.19 -4.64
N VAL A 193 0.03 13.61 -5.42
CA VAL A 193 0.16 14.74 -6.35
C VAL A 193 -0.76 15.86 -5.92
N HIS A 194 -0.24 17.08 -5.86
CA HIS A 194 -0.97 18.28 -5.50
C HIS A 194 -1.16 19.15 -6.73
N LEU A 195 -2.39 19.62 -6.95
CA LEU A 195 -2.71 20.60 -7.97
C LEU A 195 -3.40 21.80 -7.32
N GLN A 196 -2.79 22.98 -7.44
CA GLN A 196 -3.43 24.24 -7.04
C GLN A 196 -4.61 24.52 -7.97
N ILE A 197 -5.73 24.94 -7.40
CA ILE A 197 -6.97 25.24 -8.12
C ILE A 197 -7.44 26.65 -7.78
N SER A 198 -8.20 27.24 -8.72
CA SER A 198 -8.89 28.50 -8.47
C SER A 198 -10.12 28.27 -7.58
N PRO A 199 -10.46 29.17 -6.64
CA PRO A 199 -11.69 29.09 -5.85
C PRO A 199 -12.96 28.99 -6.71
N GLU A 200 -13.01 29.67 -7.85
CA GLU A 200 -14.17 29.75 -8.74
C GLU A 200 -14.50 28.41 -9.39
N GLU A 201 -13.49 27.59 -9.65
CA GLU A 201 -13.63 26.25 -10.24
C GLU A 201 -13.58 25.14 -9.19
N ALA A 202 -13.50 25.48 -7.90
CA ALA A 202 -13.12 24.51 -6.87
C ALA A 202 -14.10 23.34 -6.75
N ILE A 203 -15.40 23.62 -6.86
CA ILE A 203 -16.46 22.59 -6.80
C ILE A 203 -16.33 21.64 -8.00
N ASP A 204 -16.25 22.18 -9.21
CA ASP A 204 -16.18 21.38 -10.43
C ASP A 204 -14.89 20.56 -10.50
N LYS A 205 -13.73 21.17 -10.19
CA LYS A 205 -12.44 20.45 -10.16
C LYS A 205 -12.42 19.38 -9.07
N TYR A 206 -12.95 19.66 -7.87
CA TYR A 206 -13.00 18.65 -6.81
C TYR A 206 -13.88 17.46 -7.21
N ASN A 207 -15.09 17.71 -7.68
CA ASN A 207 -15.97 16.64 -8.14
C ASN A 207 -15.39 15.89 -9.34
N TRP A 208 -14.75 16.60 -10.27
CA TRP A 208 -14.07 15.98 -11.40
C TRP A 208 -12.96 15.03 -10.96
N SER A 209 -12.14 15.44 -9.97
CA SER A 209 -11.09 14.61 -9.40
C SER A 209 -11.62 13.28 -8.83
N GLN A 210 -12.84 13.28 -8.30
CA GLN A 210 -13.52 12.08 -7.82
C GLN A 210 -14.03 11.22 -8.98
N ALA A 211 -14.66 11.83 -9.99
CA ALA A 211 -15.20 11.12 -11.14
C ALA A 211 -14.14 10.33 -11.93
N ILE A 212 -12.96 10.92 -12.10
CA ILE A 212 -11.85 10.34 -12.86
C ILE A 212 -11.00 9.36 -12.03
N ALA A 213 -11.19 9.30 -10.71
CA ALA A 213 -10.32 8.55 -9.81
C ALA A 213 -10.23 7.05 -10.17
N GLY A 214 -11.38 6.43 -10.48
CA GLY A 214 -11.41 5.02 -10.89
C GLY A 214 -10.72 4.76 -12.23
N PRO A 215 -11.14 5.44 -13.32
CA PRO A 215 -10.46 5.33 -14.61
C PRO A 215 -8.95 5.51 -14.53
N LEU A 216 -8.47 6.52 -13.82
CA LEU A 216 -7.04 6.77 -13.68
C LEU A 216 -6.33 5.72 -12.81
N LEU A 217 -6.92 5.34 -11.68
CA LEU A 217 -6.33 4.30 -10.82
C LEU A 217 -6.09 2.98 -11.58
N SER A 218 -6.96 2.65 -12.55
CA SER A 218 -6.87 1.39 -13.30
C SER A 218 -5.53 1.16 -14.00
N ILE A 219 -4.88 2.22 -14.52
CA ILE A 219 -3.59 2.14 -15.21
C ILE A 219 -2.40 2.37 -14.26
N MET A 220 -2.68 2.85 -13.04
CA MET A 220 -1.67 3.24 -12.05
C MET A 220 -1.38 2.16 -10.99
N THR A 221 -2.16 1.07 -10.96
CA THR A 221 -2.09 0.07 -9.86
C THR A 221 -0.69 -0.52 -9.66
N ASN A 222 -0.21 -0.57 -8.42
CA ASN A 222 1.11 -1.09 -8.05
C ASN A 222 1.17 -1.74 -6.63
N SER A 223 0.06 -2.28 -6.11
CA SER A 223 0.06 -2.95 -4.79
C SER A 223 -0.75 -4.25 -4.71
N PRO A 224 -0.43 -5.29 -5.50
CA PRO A 224 -1.26 -6.48 -5.55
C PRO A 224 -1.02 -7.50 -4.43
N LEU A 225 0.01 -7.26 -3.61
CA LEU A 225 0.46 -8.18 -2.58
C LEU A 225 0.39 -7.56 -1.20
N LEU A 226 -0.15 -8.31 -0.24
CA LEU A 226 -0.10 -7.96 1.19
C LEU A 226 0.20 -9.22 1.99
N LEU A 227 1.27 -9.20 2.79
CA LEU A 227 1.74 -10.36 3.56
C LEU A 227 1.92 -11.62 2.69
N GLY A 228 2.30 -11.39 1.43
CA GLY A 228 2.49 -12.42 0.40
C GLY A 228 1.21 -13.04 -0.18
N ARG A 229 0.02 -12.55 0.19
CA ARG A 229 -1.27 -12.94 -0.43
C ARG A 229 -1.50 -12.09 -1.67
N GLU A 230 -1.98 -12.70 -2.75
CA GLU A 230 -2.45 -11.99 -3.95
C GLU A 230 -3.89 -11.52 -3.73
N LEU A 231 -4.08 -10.20 -3.59
CA LEU A 231 -5.37 -9.60 -3.23
C LEU A 231 -5.93 -8.75 -4.38
N TRP A 232 -6.14 -7.46 -4.16
CA TRP A 232 -6.67 -6.53 -5.18
C TRP A 232 -5.53 -5.97 -6.02
N SER A 233 -5.78 -5.52 -7.24
CA SER A 233 -4.75 -4.84 -8.05
C SER A 233 -4.14 -3.64 -7.32
N GLU A 234 -4.94 -2.91 -6.56
CA GLU A 234 -4.51 -1.88 -5.62
C GLU A 234 -5.03 -2.19 -4.20
N THR A 235 -4.32 -3.05 -3.49
CA THR A 235 -4.72 -3.51 -2.15
C THR A 235 -4.69 -2.40 -1.11
N ARG A 236 -3.88 -1.35 -1.32
CA ARG A 236 -3.83 -0.19 -0.41
C ARG A 236 -5.20 0.41 -0.13
N ILE A 237 -6.08 0.43 -1.12
CA ILE A 237 -7.44 1.01 -0.97
C ILE A 237 -8.23 0.25 0.10
N ALA A 238 -8.28 -1.08 0.01
CA ALA A 238 -8.98 -1.92 0.98
C ALA A 238 -8.26 -1.95 2.33
N LEU A 239 -6.92 -2.04 2.31
CA LEU A 239 -6.12 -2.11 3.53
C LEU A 239 -6.31 -0.86 4.38
N PHE A 240 -6.14 0.33 3.80
CA PHE A 240 -6.24 1.56 4.55
C PHE A 240 -7.64 1.77 5.13
N GLN A 241 -8.68 1.49 4.33
CA GLN A 241 -10.06 1.64 4.77
C GLN A 241 -10.39 0.79 6.01
N GLN A 242 -9.79 -0.40 6.13
CA GLN A 242 -10.09 -1.34 7.22
C GLN A 242 -9.10 -1.24 8.39
N SER A 243 -7.83 -0.87 8.15
CA SER A 243 -6.76 -0.92 9.16
C SER A 243 -6.85 0.14 10.24
N ILE A 244 -7.52 1.26 9.94
CA ILE A 244 -7.74 2.36 10.90
C ILE A 244 -9.22 2.69 11.08
N ASP A 245 -10.11 1.75 10.74
CA ASP A 245 -11.54 1.93 10.95
C ASP A 245 -11.83 2.09 12.45
N LEU A 246 -12.44 3.21 12.84
CA LEU A 246 -12.76 3.47 14.25
C LEU A 246 -14.13 2.91 14.66
N ARG A 247 -14.91 2.43 13.68
CA ARG A 247 -16.29 2.01 13.92
C ARG A 247 -16.31 0.71 14.70
N ASN A 248 -17.07 0.73 15.79
CA ASN A 248 -17.46 -0.44 16.57
C ASN A 248 -18.93 -0.78 16.23
N VAL A 249 -19.50 -1.80 16.88
CA VAL A 249 -20.87 -2.26 16.61
C VAL A 249 -21.89 -1.12 16.73
N SER A 250 -21.81 -0.28 17.77
CA SER A 250 -22.76 0.83 17.95
C SER A 250 -22.58 1.95 16.92
N HIS A 251 -21.36 2.18 16.43
CA HIS A 251 -21.07 3.09 15.32
C HIS A 251 -21.62 2.57 13.99
N PHE A 252 -21.53 1.26 13.72
CA PHE A 252 -22.14 0.64 12.53
C PHE A 252 -23.66 0.78 12.54
N SER A 253 -24.30 0.56 13.70
CA SER A 253 -25.76 0.72 13.85
C SER A 253 -26.26 2.15 13.67
N ARG A 254 -25.37 3.16 13.72
CA ARG A 254 -25.67 4.58 13.45
C ARG A 254 -25.19 5.05 12.07
N GLU A 255 -24.81 4.11 11.21
CA GLU A 255 -24.25 4.39 9.88
C GLU A 255 -23.08 5.38 9.91
N GLN A 256 -22.30 5.39 11.00
CA GLN A 256 -21.16 6.27 11.09
C GLN A 256 -20.17 5.93 9.97
N LYS A 257 -19.63 6.96 9.34
CA LYS A 257 -18.73 6.81 8.21
C LYS A 257 -17.30 6.52 8.69
N PRO A 258 -16.50 5.75 7.92
CA PRO A 258 -15.08 5.57 8.21
C PRO A 258 -14.32 6.87 7.92
N ARG A 259 -13.23 7.12 8.65
CA ARG A 259 -12.37 8.29 8.42
C ARG A 259 -11.55 8.20 7.13
N VAL A 260 -11.35 6.99 6.62
CA VAL A 260 -10.80 6.74 5.28
C VAL A 260 -11.97 6.61 4.33
N SER A 261 -12.08 7.49 3.34
CA SER A 261 -13.26 7.48 2.47
C SER A 261 -13.01 8.05 1.08
N PHE A 262 -13.84 7.61 0.13
CA PHE A 262 -13.98 8.23 -1.18
C PHE A 262 -14.86 9.50 -1.13
N GLY A 263 -15.70 9.64 -0.10
CA GLY A 263 -16.81 10.58 -0.05
C GLY A 263 -18.16 9.87 -0.13
N THR A 264 -19.24 10.65 -0.10
CA THR A 264 -20.62 10.12 -0.07
C THR A 264 -21.60 10.77 -1.02
N ASP A 265 -21.35 12.01 -1.41
CA ASP A 265 -22.11 12.69 -2.44
C ASP A 265 -21.20 13.71 -3.12
N TRP A 266 -21.66 14.29 -4.22
CA TRP A 266 -21.04 15.43 -4.86
C TRP A 266 -21.18 16.71 -4.05
N VAL A 267 -20.19 17.58 -4.14
CA VAL A 267 -20.26 18.98 -3.66
C VAL A 267 -21.13 19.79 -4.62
N LYS A 268 -21.99 20.70 -4.13
CA LYS A 268 -22.99 21.37 -5.00
C LYS A 268 -22.99 22.89 -4.90
N ASP A 269 -23.12 23.43 -3.69
CA ASP A 269 -23.42 24.84 -3.47
C ASP A 269 -22.19 25.62 -3.00
N SER A 270 -21.32 25.01 -2.20
CA SER A 270 -20.07 25.62 -1.73
C SER A 270 -18.96 24.59 -1.51
N ILE A 271 -17.72 24.97 -1.84
CA ILE A 271 -16.56 24.14 -1.52
C ILE A 271 -16.36 23.94 0.00
N LEU A 272 -16.90 24.86 0.82
CA LEU A 272 -16.93 24.74 2.28
C LEU A 272 -17.73 23.53 2.77
N GLU A 273 -18.66 22.99 1.97
CA GLU A 273 -19.42 21.78 2.29
C GLU A 273 -18.51 20.61 2.65
N LEU A 274 -17.34 20.52 2.02
CA LEU A 274 -16.37 19.46 2.30
C LEU A 274 -15.92 19.48 3.76
N PHE A 275 -15.73 20.67 4.32
CA PHE A 275 -15.30 20.85 5.70
C PHE A 275 -16.48 20.79 6.66
N THR A 276 -17.61 21.44 6.34
CA THR A 276 -18.77 21.46 7.23
C THR A 276 -19.44 20.08 7.35
N ASP A 277 -19.54 19.32 6.26
CA ASP A 277 -20.01 17.93 6.27
C ASP A 277 -19.10 17.06 7.15
N ASP A 278 -17.78 17.19 6.98
CA ASP A 278 -16.80 16.44 7.77
C ASP A 278 -16.91 16.76 9.27
N ILE A 279 -17.00 18.04 9.63
CA ILE A 279 -17.06 18.49 11.02
C ILE A 279 -18.36 18.04 11.69
N SER A 280 -19.47 18.00 10.94
CA SER A 280 -20.75 17.50 11.43
C SER A 280 -20.74 15.99 11.70
N ARG A 281 -19.91 15.21 10.98
CA ARG A 281 -19.89 13.75 11.03
C ARG A 281 -18.76 13.16 11.87
N TYR A 282 -17.63 13.85 11.97
CA TYR A 282 -16.41 13.33 12.58
C TYR A 282 -16.00 14.19 13.78
N PRO A 283 -16.23 13.70 15.01
CA PRO A 283 -15.76 14.39 16.20
C PRO A 283 -14.24 14.61 16.16
N PRO A 284 -13.71 15.73 16.67
CA PRO A 284 -12.27 15.91 16.78
C PRO A 284 -11.67 14.90 17.75
N ILE A 285 -10.54 14.31 17.37
CA ILE A 285 -9.87 13.26 18.15
C ILE A 285 -8.57 13.75 18.78
N VAL A 286 -8.00 14.82 18.25
CA VAL A 286 -6.75 15.43 18.70
C VAL A 286 -6.83 16.95 18.64
N SER A 287 -5.96 17.61 19.40
CA SER A 287 -5.80 19.06 19.45
C SER A 287 -4.33 19.43 19.28
N SER A 288 -4.05 20.71 19.12
CA SER A 288 -2.72 21.31 19.21
C SER A 288 -2.80 22.58 20.07
N GLU A 289 -1.66 23.25 20.24
CA GLU A 289 -1.62 24.64 20.71
C GLU A 289 -2.08 25.59 19.60
N PHE A 290 -2.84 26.62 19.98
CA PHE A 290 -3.43 27.60 19.09
C PHE A 290 -3.03 29.00 19.58
N ASP A 291 -2.14 29.63 18.83
CA ASP A 291 -1.55 30.93 19.19
C ASP A 291 -2.23 32.10 18.46
N GLU A 292 -3.16 31.80 17.58
CA GLU A 292 -3.79 32.73 16.65
C GLU A 292 -5.32 32.56 16.67
N ASP A 293 -6.03 33.68 16.65
CA ASP A 293 -7.45 33.74 16.36
C ASP A 293 -7.65 34.12 14.89
N SER A 294 -8.15 33.19 14.08
CA SER A 294 -8.21 33.34 12.62
C SER A 294 -9.08 34.50 12.14
N VAL A 295 -10.17 34.80 12.86
CA VAL A 295 -11.06 35.93 12.55
C VAL A 295 -10.37 37.27 12.86
N THR A 296 -9.61 37.35 13.95
CA THR A 296 -8.82 38.54 14.29
C THR A 296 -7.66 38.75 13.32
N ALA A 297 -6.98 37.67 12.91
CA ALA A 297 -5.86 37.74 11.98
C ALA A 297 -6.31 38.29 10.62
N ILE A 298 -7.41 37.76 10.07
CA ILE A 298 -7.90 38.19 8.76
C ILE A 298 -8.37 39.64 8.75
N LYS A 299 -8.99 40.11 9.85
CA LYS A 299 -9.36 41.53 10.04
C LYS A 299 -8.15 42.47 10.06
N LYS A 300 -6.95 41.96 10.36
CA LYS A 300 -5.69 42.71 10.32
C LYS A 300 -4.95 42.56 8.97
N GLY A 301 -5.57 41.94 7.97
CA GLY A 301 -4.94 41.66 6.67
C GLY A 301 -3.91 40.53 6.69
N ILE A 302 -3.88 39.73 7.77
CA ILE A 302 -2.99 38.57 7.91
C ILE A 302 -3.79 37.32 7.55
N MET A 303 -3.34 36.56 6.56
CA MET A 303 -3.97 35.31 6.14
C MET A 303 -3.71 34.22 7.20
N PRO A 304 -4.75 33.74 7.90
CA PRO A 304 -4.57 32.81 9.00
C PRO A 304 -4.15 31.42 8.52
N LYS A 305 -3.41 30.67 9.35
CA LYS A 305 -2.99 29.29 8.99
C LYS A 305 -4.12 28.25 9.08
N LEU A 306 -5.28 28.62 9.61
CA LEU A 306 -6.43 27.75 9.86
C LEU A 306 -6.02 26.43 10.56
N LYS A 307 -5.29 26.56 11.67
CA LYS A 307 -4.62 25.43 12.34
C LYS A 307 -5.61 24.35 12.79
N ALA A 308 -6.78 24.71 13.31
CA ALA A 308 -7.76 23.74 13.81
C ALA A 308 -8.45 23.01 12.66
N LEU A 309 -8.82 23.73 11.60
CA LEU A 309 -9.39 23.17 10.38
C LEU A 309 -8.41 22.18 9.72
N ASN A 310 -7.16 22.61 9.51
CA ASN A 310 -6.13 21.78 8.91
C ASN A 310 -5.80 20.54 9.78
N LEU A 311 -5.82 20.67 11.11
CA LEU A 311 -5.63 19.53 12.00
C LEU A 311 -6.81 18.55 11.93
N HIS A 312 -8.05 19.04 11.89
CA HIS A 312 -9.24 18.18 11.72
C HIS A 312 -9.22 17.43 10.39
N ASN A 313 -9.04 18.17 9.28
CA ASN A 313 -8.92 17.61 7.93
C ASN A 313 -7.74 16.63 7.81
N GLY A 314 -6.64 16.88 8.53
CA GLY A 314 -5.49 15.99 8.60
C GLY A 314 -5.74 14.65 9.32
N THR A 315 -6.86 14.51 10.03
CA THR A 315 -7.31 13.24 10.64
C THR A 315 -8.39 12.52 9.82
N LEU A 316 -8.67 13.03 8.62
CA LEU A 316 -9.58 12.44 7.64
C LEU A 316 -8.77 12.09 6.39
N TYR A 317 -8.85 10.83 6.00
CA TYR A 317 -7.98 10.25 4.97
C TYR A 317 -8.79 10.06 3.69
N LYS A 318 -9.12 11.17 3.02
CA LYS A 318 -9.86 11.19 1.76
C LYS A 318 -8.94 10.92 0.58
N TRP A 319 -9.33 10.08 -0.37
CA TRP A 319 -8.48 9.78 -1.56
C TRP A 319 -8.19 10.99 -2.44
N ASN A 320 -9.15 11.92 -2.56
CA ASN A 320 -8.93 13.27 -3.03
C ASN A 320 -9.23 14.23 -1.89
N ARG A 321 -8.24 14.99 -1.44
CA ARG A 321 -8.37 15.91 -0.30
C ARG A 321 -8.22 17.35 -0.76
N LEU A 322 -9.18 18.19 -0.39
CA LEU A 322 -9.00 19.63 -0.50
C LEU A 322 -8.12 20.11 0.65
N CYS A 323 -7.09 20.87 0.30
CA CYS A 323 -6.11 21.40 1.24
C CYS A 323 -6.08 22.92 1.14
N TYR A 324 -6.01 23.56 2.31
CA TYR A 324 -5.77 24.98 2.46
C TYR A 324 -4.30 25.22 2.84
N GLY A 325 -3.68 26.21 2.22
CA GLY A 325 -2.32 26.63 2.57
C GLY A 325 -2.16 28.15 2.51
N VAL A 326 -1.15 28.65 3.21
CA VAL A 326 -0.72 30.05 3.14
C VAL A 326 0.78 30.08 2.90
N HIS A 327 1.22 30.88 1.93
CA HIS A 327 2.63 31.14 1.68
C HIS A 327 2.84 32.64 1.49
N GLN A 328 3.78 33.25 2.24
CA GLN A 328 4.05 34.69 2.17
C GLN A 328 2.78 35.57 2.27
N ASN A 329 1.89 35.24 3.21
CA ASN A 329 0.59 35.90 3.40
C ASN A 329 -0.41 35.74 2.23
N VAL A 330 -0.19 34.79 1.33
CA VAL A 330 -1.09 34.46 0.22
C VAL A 330 -1.75 33.12 0.46
N ALA A 331 -3.09 33.12 0.57
CA ALA A 331 -3.90 31.93 0.73
C ALA A 331 -4.09 31.21 -0.61
N HIS A 332 -4.08 29.88 -0.61
CA HIS A 332 -4.33 29.07 -1.80
C HIS A 332 -5.08 27.77 -1.47
N LEU A 333 -5.77 27.25 -2.49
CA LEU A 333 -6.45 25.96 -2.44
C LEU A 333 -5.75 24.96 -3.37
N ARG A 334 -5.69 23.71 -2.94
CA ARG A 334 -5.14 22.62 -3.76
C ARG A 334 -5.90 21.32 -3.53
N ILE A 335 -6.02 20.52 -4.58
CA ILE A 335 -6.46 19.13 -4.48
C ILE A 335 -5.22 18.27 -4.37
N GLU A 336 -5.20 17.44 -3.34
CA GLU A 336 -4.20 16.40 -3.14
C GLU A 336 -4.80 15.05 -3.54
N ASN A 337 -4.24 14.45 -4.58
CA ASN A 337 -4.52 13.10 -5.01
C ASN A 337 -3.63 12.11 -4.24
N ARG A 338 -4.25 11.26 -3.43
CA ARG A 338 -3.56 10.33 -2.52
C ARG A 338 -3.66 8.87 -2.95
N TYR A 339 -4.40 8.57 -4.02
CA TYR A 339 -4.64 7.18 -4.42
C TYR A 339 -3.57 6.62 -5.35
N ILE A 340 -2.65 7.44 -5.88
CA ILE A 340 -1.55 6.98 -6.74
C ILE A 340 -0.52 6.24 -5.87
N PRO A 341 -0.15 4.99 -6.20
CA PRO A 341 0.88 4.26 -5.45
C PRO A 341 2.28 4.76 -5.77
N SER A 342 3.20 4.55 -4.82
CA SER A 342 4.62 4.73 -5.05
C SER A 342 5.14 3.72 -6.10
N GLY A 343 6.07 4.17 -6.93
CA GLY A 343 6.73 3.44 -8.00
C GLY A 343 5.83 3.08 -9.20
N PRO A 344 6.27 2.14 -10.04
CA PRO A 344 7.47 1.31 -9.89
C PRO A 344 8.77 1.99 -10.36
N SER A 345 8.70 3.10 -11.10
CA SER A 345 9.84 3.94 -11.48
C SER A 345 9.47 5.43 -11.38
N VAL A 346 10.47 6.31 -11.30
CA VAL A 346 10.22 7.76 -11.29
C VAL A 346 9.52 8.18 -12.59
N LYS A 347 9.94 7.65 -13.75
CA LYS A 347 9.25 7.91 -15.02
C LYS A 347 7.78 7.53 -14.99
N ASP A 348 7.45 6.41 -14.34
CA ASP A 348 6.05 5.99 -14.21
C ASP A 348 5.24 6.92 -13.29
N GLU A 349 5.84 7.37 -12.20
CA GLU A 349 5.25 8.32 -11.24
C GLU A 349 4.94 9.67 -11.92
N ILE A 350 5.89 10.20 -12.69
CA ILE A 350 5.71 11.47 -13.42
C ILE A 350 4.69 11.32 -14.55
N ALA A 351 4.70 10.19 -15.28
CA ALA A 351 3.66 9.90 -16.26
C ALA A 351 2.26 9.80 -15.64
N ASN A 352 2.16 9.21 -14.43
CA ASN A 352 0.88 9.15 -13.69
C ASN A 352 0.42 10.55 -13.26
N ALA A 353 1.33 11.36 -12.73
CA ALA A 353 1.03 12.74 -12.34
C ALA A 353 0.59 13.59 -13.54
N MET A 354 1.31 13.52 -14.66
CA MET A 354 0.97 14.23 -15.89
C MET A 354 -0.41 13.82 -16.41
N LEU A 355 -0.70 12.51 -16.45
CA LEU A 355 -2.02 12.04 -16.88
C LEU A 355 -3.13 12.61 -15.98
N TRP A 356 -2.95 12.56 -14.66
CA TRP A 356 -3.96 13.09 -13.73
C TRP A 356 -4.12 14.61 -13.87
N VAL A 357 -3.01 15.38 -13.86
CA VAL A 357 -3.05 16.84 -14.02
C VAL A 357 -3.66 17.21 -15.37
N GLY A 358 -3.26 16.53 -16.45
CA GLY A 358 -3.80 16.78 -17.78
C GLY A 358 -5.30 16.54 -17.84
N VAL A 359 -5.80 15.42 -17.32
CA VAL A 359 -7.25 15.16 -17.29
C VAL A 359 -7.99 16.17 -16.41
N MET A 360 -7.37 16.63 -15.32
CA MET A 360 -7.92 17.70 -14.47
C MET A 360 -8.05 19.03 -15.24
N GLN A 361 -7.02 19.41 -16.00
CA GLN A 361 -7.02 20.64 -16.82
C GLN A 361 -7.90 20.51 -18.07
N GLY A 362 -7.98 19.31 -18.63
CA GLY A 362 -8.76 19.00 -19.82
C GLY A 362 -10.25 18.82 -19.58
N MET A 363 -10.73 19.00 -18.34
CA MET A 363 -12.15 18.86 -17.98
C MET A 363 -13.04 19.61 -18.99
N PRO A 364 -13.86 18.89 -19.78
CA PRO A 364 -14.76 19.51 -20.74
C PRO A 364 -15.80 20.39 -20.03
N ARG A 365 -16.12 21.57 -20.59
CA ARG A 365 -17.21 22.43 -20.08
C ARG A 365 -18.53 21.68 -19.95
N GLN A 366 -18.80 20.74 -20.86
CA GLN A 366 -19.99 19.89 -20.80
C GLN A 366 -20.04 18.95 -19.58
N TYR A 367 -18.99 18.83 -18.76
CA TYR A 367 -18.99 18.05 -17.53
C TYR A 367 -19.00 18.91 -16.26
N GLU A 368 -19.05 20.25 -16.39
CA GLU A 368 -19.40 21.14 -15.28
C GLU A 368 -20.72 20.69 -14.65
N LYS A 369 -20.82 20.88 -13.33
CA LYS A 369 -21.96 20.44 -12.53
C LYS A 369 -22.21 18.94 -12.67
N ILE A 370 -21.13 18.14 -12.56
CA ILE A 370 -21.16 16.70 -12.81
C ILE A 370 -22.21 15.95 -11.97
N TRP A 371 -22.61 16.50 -10.82
CA TRP A 371 -23.69 15.96 -9.99
C TRP A 371 -25.04 15.87 -10.69
N ARG A 372 -25.23 16.58 -11.80
CA ARG A 372 -26.42 16.47 -12.67
C ARG A 372 -26.27 15.44 -13.79
N LYS A 373 -25.07 14.86 -13.97
CA LYS A 373 -24.67 14.08 -15.15
C LYS A 373 -24.23 12.66 -14.81
N MET A 374 -23.57 12.47 -13.68
CA MET A 374 -23.09 11.18 -13.19
C MET A 374 -23.60 10.95 -11.77
N PRO A 375 -24.28 9.83 -11.48
CA PRO A 375 -24.58 9.46 -10.11
C PRO A 375 -23.30 9.24 -9.30
N PHE A 376 -23.25 9.72 -8.05
CA PHE A 376 -22.04 9.61 -7.22
C PHE A 376 -21.61 8.15 -7.01
N TYR A 377 -22.57 7.23 -6.90
CA TYR A 377 -22.29 5.80 -6.73
C TYR A 377 -21.59 5.18 -7.95
N ASP A 378 -21.74 5.75 -9.15
CA ASP A 378 -21.01 5.28 -10.34
C ASP A 378 -19.53 5.65 -10.23
N ALA A 379 -19.20 6.89 -9.84
CA ALA A 379 -17.81 7.30 -9.60
C ALA A 379 -17.16 6.45 -8.51
N LYS A 380 -17.85 6.26 -7.38
CA LYS A 380 -17.39 5.42 -6.27
C LYS A 380 -17.25 3.95 -6.68
N GLY A 381 -18.23 3.41 -7.40
CA GLY A 381 -18.22 2.04 -7.90
C GLY A 381 -17.06 1.79 -8.87
N ASN A 382 -16.84 2.71 -9.82
CA ASN A 382 -15.71 2.70 -10.73
C ASN A 382 -14.38 2.69 -9.95
N PHE A 383 -14.23 3.53 -8.93
CA PHE A 383 -13.02 3.57 -8.10
C PHE A 383 -12.72 2.23 -7.41
N ILE A 384 -13.72 1.63 -6.77
CA ILE A 384 -13.55 0.32 -6.11
C ILE A 384 -13.29 -0.80 -7.12
N ASN A 385 -13.94 -0.78 -8.28
CA ASN A 385 -13.73 -1.78 -9.34
C ASN A 385 -12.32 -1.66 -9.94
N ALA A 386 -11.83 -0.43 -10.14
CA ALA A 386 -10.46 -0.14 -10.55
C ALA A 386 -9.44 -0.65 -9.54
N ALA A 387 -9.66 -0.39 -8.25
CA ALA A 387 -8.79 -0.90 -7.20
C ALA A 387 -8.73 -2.43 -7.21
N ARG A 388 -9.86 -3.12 -7.43
CA ARG A 388 -9.90 -4.59 -7.51
C ARG A 388 -9.20 -5.14 -8.74
N THR A 389 -9.55 -4.66 -9.93
CA THR A 389 -9.23 -5.33 -11.20
C THR A 389 -8.23 -4.58 -12.10
N GLY A 390 -7.81 -3.37 -11.70
CA GLY A 390 -6.82 -2.57 -12.41
C GLY A 390 -7.23 -2.30 -13.86
N ILE A 391 -6.29 -2.38 -14.79
CA ILE A 391 -6.49 -2.08 -16.22
C ILE A 391 -7.53 -2.98 -16.91
N ASN A 392 -7.97 -4.07 -16.26
CA ASN A 392 -9.01 -4.95 -16.77
C ASN A 392 -10.43 -4.52 -16.37
N THR A 393 -10.58 -3.37 -15.71
CA THR A 393 -11.88 -2.89 -15.23
C THR A 393 -12.82 -2.53 -16.38
N TYR A 394 -14.11 -2.77 -16.17
CA TYR A 394 -15.20 -2.25 -16.97
C TYR A 394 -15.96 -1.19 -16.15
N PHE A 395 -16.16 0.00 -16.72
CA PHE A 395 -16.69 1.17 -16.02
C PHE A 395 -18.10 1.53 -16.50
N SER A 396 -18.90 2.11 -15.58
CA SER A 396 -20.07 2.92 -15.94
C SER A 396 -19.60 4.36 -16.16
N TRP A 397 -19.50 4.79 -17.41
CA TRP A 397 -19.06 6.14 -17.77
C TRP A 397 -20.25 6.91 -18.34
N PHE A 398 -20.86 7.77 -17.49
CA PHE A 398 -22.09 8.52 -17.82
C PHE A 398 -23.21 7.60 -18.34
N GLY A 399 -23.47 6.50 -17.62
CA GLY A 399 -24.49 5.51 -17.95
C GLY A 399 -24.11 4.54 -19.08
N LYS A 400 -22.93 4.68 -19.69
CA LYS A 400 -22.44 3.78 -20.74
C LYS A 400 -21.32 2.88 -20.23
N GLY A 401 -21.41 1.59 -20.53
CA GLY A 401 -20.35 0.63 -20.25
C GLY A 401 -19.13 0.84 -21.14
N ILE A 402 -17.93 0.94 -20.56
CA ILE A 402 -16.67 1.08 -21.31
C ILE A 402 -15.51 0.38 -20.59
N SER A 403 -14.61 -0.27 -21.33
CA SER A 403 -13.40 -0.84 -20.73
C SER A 403 -12.40 0.25 -20.36
N ALA A 404 -11.61 0.02 -19.31
CA ALA A 404 -10.59 0.94 -18.85
C ALA A 404 -9.65 1.39 -19.99
N LYS A 405 -9.17 0.44 -20.81
CA LYS A 405 -8.29 0.73 -21.95
C LYS A 405 -8.93 1.68 -22.96
N LYS A 406 -10.16 1.38 -23.40
CA LYS A 406 -10.88 2.22 -24.38
C LYS A 406 -11.16 3.61 -23.82
N LEU A 407 -11.52 3.71 -22.54
CA LEU A 407 -11.75 5.00 -21.87
C LEU A 407 -10.45 5.80 -21.78
N LEU A 408 -9.34 5.18 -21.40
CA LEU A 408 -8.04 5.84 -21.32
C LEU A 408 -7.56 6.31 -22.69
N GLU A 409 -7.50 5.40 -23.65
CA GLU A 409 -6.95 5.62 -24.99
C GLU A 409 -7.76 6.63 -25.80
N ASN A 410 -9.09 6.47 -25.85
CA ASN A 410 -9.92 7.26 -26.76
C ASN A 410 -10.46 8.56 -26.14
N ILE A 411 -10.41 8.71 -24.81
CA ILE A 411 -11.05 9.84 -24.11
C ILE A 411 -10.06 10.54 -23.18
N LEU A 412 -9.46 9.82 -22.23
CA LEU A 412 -8.70 10.48 -21.16
C LEU A 412 -7.30 10.94 -21.59
N ILE A 413 -6.57 10.18 -22.42
CA ILE A 413 -5.27 10.60 -22.96
C ILE A 413 -5.42 11.82 -23.88
N PRO A 414 -6.36 11.84 -24.85
CA PRO A 414 -6.62 13.04 -25.65
C PRO A 414 -7.01 14.25 -24.79
N MET A 415 -7.89 14.04 -23.79
CA MET A 415 -8.28 15.08 -22.84
C MET A 415 -7.08 15.59 -22.03
N ALA A 416 -6.17 14.71 -21.63
CA ALA A 416 -4.97 15.09 -20.92
C ALA A 416 -4.06 15.98 -21.77
N LYS A 417 -3.82 15.59 -23.03
CA LYS A 417 -3.03 16.38 -23.98
C LYS A 417 -3.63 17.78 -24.16
N GLU A 418 -4.92 17.88 -24.43
CA GLU A 418 -5.60 19.18 -24.57
C GLU A 418 -5.51 20.05 -23.30
N GLY A 419 -5.68 19.43 -22.13
CA GLY A 419 -5.59 20.13 -20.85
C GLY A 419 -4.19 20.71 -20.59
N LEU A 420 -3.15 19.93 -20.85
CA LEU A 420 -1.75 20.34 -20.65
C LEU A 420 -1.33 21.44 -21.63
N LEU A 421 -1.76 21.36 -22.89
CA LEU A 421 -1.53 22.42 -23.88
C LEU A 421 -2.18 23.74 -23.46
N LYS A 422 -3.42 23.70 -22.92
CA LYS A 422 -4.10 24.89 -22.37
C LYS A 422 -3.35 25.50 -21.18
N SER A 423 -2.62 24.68 -20.42
CA SER A 423 -1.74 25.12 -19.34
C SER A 423 -0.33 25.51 -19.80
N ASN A 424 -0.09 25.66 -21.11
CA ASN A 424 1.22 26.00 -21.70
C ASN A 424 2.35 25.04 -21.32
N VAL A 425 2.06 23.75 -21.10
CA VAL A 425 3.09 22.70 -20.95
C VAL A 425 3.66 22.37 -22.32
N ASP A 426 4.97 22.14 -22.39
CA ASP A 426 5.68 21.87 -23.64
C ASP A 426 5.17 20.57 -24.29
N GLU A 427 4.80 20.63 -25.57
CA GLU A 427 4.23 19.47 -26.30
C GLU A 427 5.17 18.25 -26.29
N GLY A 428 6.48 18.47 -26.36
CA GLY A 428 7.47 17.38 -26.26
C GLY A 428 7.45 16.65 -24.92
N GLU A 429 7.14 17.33 -23.81
CA GLU A 429 6.93 16.65 -22.51
C GLU A 429 5.65 15.84 -22.52
N ILE A 430 4.56 16.46 -23.01
CA ILE A 430 3.24 15.84 -23.10
C ILE A 430 3.32 14.52 -23.86
N ASP A 431 3.89 14.56 -25.07
CA ASP A 431 4.01 13.39 -25.92
C ASP A 431 4.90 12.32 -25.30
N TYR A 432 6.02 12.69 -24.66
CA TYR A 432 6.92 11.74 -24.03
C TYR A 432 6.26 10.96 -22.88
N TYR A 433 5.66 11.65 -21.91
CA TYR A 433 5.10 10.99 -20.73
C TYR A 433 3.74 10.34 -21.00
N LEU A 434 2.88 10.92 -21.86
CA LEU A 434 1.64 10.24 -22.24
C LEU A 434 1.91 8.99 -23.09
N ASN A 435 2.98 8.95 -23.87
CA ASN A 435 3.40 7.74 -24.58
C ASN A 435 3.81 6.61 -23.62
N ILE A 436 4.35 6.92 -22.42
CA ILE A 436 4.59 5.91 -21.39
C ILE A 436 3.27 5.26 -20.95
N ILE A 437 2.22 6.06 -20.75
CA ILE A 437 0.88 5.55 -20.43
C ILE A 437 0.32 4.72 -21.60
N GLN A 438 0.47 5.20 -22.85
CA GLN A 438 0.03 4.47 -24.04
C GLN A 438 0.69 3.09 -24.15
N LYS A 439 2.02 3.01 -24.00
CA LYS A 439 2.75 1.73 -23.99
C LYS A 439 2.25 0.76 -22.94
N ARG A 440 1.82 1.24 -21.76
CA ARG A 440 1.21 0.39 -20.72
C ARG A 440 -0.16 -0.15 -21.13
N ILE A 441 -0.96 0.66 -21.84
CA ILE A 441 -2.26 0.25 -22.40
C ILE A 441 -2.05 -0.84 -23.45
N ASP A 442 -1.16 -0.59 -24.41
CA ASP A 442 -0.87 -1.51 -25.52
C ASP A 442 -0.42 -2.88 -24.99
N LYS A 443 0.55 -2.89 -24.06
CA LYS A 443 1.08 -4.11 -23.43
C LYS A 443 0.17 -4.67 -22.33
N SER A 444 -0.93 -3.98 -22.00
CA SER A 444 -1.85 -4.37 -20.95
C SER A 444 -1.15 -4.68 -19.62
N THR A 445 -0.26 -3.78 -19.21
CA THR A 445 0.64 -3.98 -18.08
C THR A 445 0.62 -2.79 -17.12
N THR A 446 0.79 -3.09 -15.85
CA THR A 446 0.89 -2.16 -14.72
C THR A 446 1.88 -2.77 -13.73
N GLY A 447 2.32 -2.01 -12.72
CA GLY A 447 3.17 -2.56 -11.66
C GLY A 447 2.53 -3.79 -11.00
N SER A 448 1.23 -3.74 -10.76
CA SER A 448 0.47 -4.87 -10.23
C SER A 448 0.47 -6.09 -11.15
N LYS A 449 0.26 -5.89 -12.46
CA LYS A 449 0.28 -7.00 -13.43
C LYS A 449 1.66 -7.66 -13.51
N TRP A 450 2.72 -6.86 -13.53
CA TRP A 450 4.09 -7.35 -13.57
C TRP A 450 4.43 -8.16 -12.32
N LEU A 451 4.09 -7.65 -11.12
CA LEU A 451 4.32 -8.34 -9.85
C LEU A 451 3.60 -9.68 -9.79
N ILE A 452 2.33 -9.75 -10.19
CA ILE A 452 1.55 -11.00 -10.14
C ILE A 452 2.02 -12.03 -11.15
N ARG A 453 2.30 -11.62 -12.40
CA ARG A 453 2.82 -12.53 -13.43
C ARG A 453 4.13 -13.17 -12.96
N ASN A 454 5.07 -12.37 -12.47
CA ASN A 454 6.35 -12.86 -12.00
C ASN A 454 6.24 -13.65 -10.69
N LYS A 455 5.38 -13.25 -9.74
CA LYS A 455 5.09 -14.06 -8.53
C LYS A 455 4.63 -15.45 -8.92
N ARG A 456 3.62 -15.57 -9.80
CA ARG A 456 3.06 -16.85 -10.21
C ARG A 456 4.08 -17.71 -10.97
N LYS A 457 4.94 -17.11 -11.79
CA LYS A 457 6.07 -17.81 -12.45
C LYS A 457 7.05 -18.35 -11.40
N LEU A 458 7.59 -17.48 -10.54
CA LEU A 458 8.55 -17.84 -9.48
C LEU A 458 8.01 -18.93 -8.55
N ARG A 459 6.73 -18.87 -8.17
CA ARG A 459 6.12 -19.83 -7.25
C ARG A 459 6.06 -21.27 -7.77
N LYS A 460 6.32 -21.51 -9.07
CA LYS A 460 6.47 -22.85 -9.64
C LYS A 460 7.82 -23.49 -9.28
N GLU A 461 8.82 -22.69 -8.93
CA GLU A 461 10.21 -23.15 -8.78
C GLU A 461 10.80 -22.85 -7.40
N VAL A 462 10.37 -21.77 -6.75
CA VAL A 462 10.89 -21.31 -5.46
C VAL A 462 9.80 -21.13 -4.41
N SER A 463 10.21 -21.10 -3.14
CA SER A 463 9.31 -20.91 -2.00
C SER A 463 8.55 -19.57 -2.06
N LYS A 464 7.51 -19.45 -1.24
CA LYS A 464 6.72 -18.21 -1.15
C LYS A 464 7.60 -17.05 -0.71
N TYR A 465 8.51 -17.32 0.21
CA TYR A 465 9.38 -16.31 0.77
C TYR A 465 10.44 -15.85 -0.24
N GLU A 466 11.08 -16.80 -0.92
CA GLU A 466 12.06 -16.54 -1.97
C GLU A 466 11.46 -15.72 -3.10
N SER A 467 10.25 -16.09 -3.55
CA SER A 467 9.53 -15.36 -4.58
C SER A 467 9.40 -13.87 -4.26
N HIS A 468 9.02 -13.50 -3.02
CA HIS A 468 8.89 -12.09 -2.67
C HIS A 468 10.22 -11.36 -2.59
N VAL A 469 11.27 -12.02 -2.10
CA VAL A 469 12.62 -11.42 -2.06
C VAL A 469 13.15 -11.18 -3.47
N ILE A 470 12.97 -12.15 -4.38
CA ILE A 470 13.36 -12.01 -5.80
C ILE A 470 12.55 -10.88 -6.45
N LEU A 471 11.23 -10.80 -6.21
CA LEU A 471 10.42 -9.68 -6.72
C LEU A 471 10.95 -8.33 -6.22
N THR A 472 11.20 -8.17 -4.93
CA THR A 472 11.72 -6.91 -4.37
C THR A 472 13.10 -6.57 -4.93
N GLU A 473 13.97 -7.55 -5.14
CA GLU A 473 15.26 -7.35 -5.79
C GLU A 473 15.11 -6.82 -7.23
N HIS A 474 14.22 -7.42 -8.02
CA HIS A 474 14.00 -6.98 -9.40
C HIS A 474 13.28 -5.64 -9.50
N ILE A 475 12.39 -5.30 -8.54
CA ILE A 475 11.87 -3.93 -8.39
C ILE A 475 13.05 -2.97 -8.21
N TYR A 476 13.95 -3.27 -7.27
CA TYR A 476 15.12 -2.43 -7.02
C TYR A 476 16.03 -2.30 -8.26
N LYS A 477 16.35 -3.40 -8.95
CA LYS A 477 17.19 -3.32 -10.16
C LYS A 477 16.56 -2.46 -11.24
N ASN A 478 15.29 -2.70 -11.58
CA ASN A 478 14.63 -1.97 -12.66
C ASN A 478 14.36 -0.51 -12.30
N GLN A 479 14.02 -0.19 -11.03
CA GLN A 479 13.84 1.21 -10.63
C GLN A 479 15.17 1.98 -10.69
N GLN A 480 16.33 1.35 -10.41
CA GLN A 480 17.64 2.02 -10.49
C GLN A 480 17.98 2.42 -11.93
N LEU A 481 17.52 1.64 -12.91
CA LEU A 481 17.63 2.00 -14.32
C LEU A 481 16.65 3.12 -14.73
N ASN A 482 15.68 3.44 -13.86
CA ASN A 482 14.61 4.41 -14.10
C ASN A 482 13.92 4.21 -15.47
N ILE A 483 13.65 2.96 -15.82
CA ILE A 483 12.91 2.61 -17.04
C ILE A 483 11.43 2.36 -16.71
N PRO A 484 10.48 2.69 -17.61
CA PRO A 484 9.06 2.49 -17.35
C PRO A 484 8.67 1.02 -17.24
N ILE A 485 7.63 0.71 -16.46
CA ILE A 485 7.13 -0.66 -16.23
C ILE A 485 6.74 -1.42 -17.50
N SER A 486 6.38 -0.70 -18.57
CA SER A 486 6.10 -1.29 -19.88
C SER A 486 7.33 -1.92 -20.54
N GLU A 487 8.53 -1.58 -20.08
CA GLU A 487 9.82 -2.04 -20.60
C GLU A 487 10.51 -3.03 -19.65
N TRP A 488 9.93 -3.32 -18.49
CA TRP A 488 10.47 -4.32 -17.57
C TRP A 488 10.26 -5.73 -18.10
N GLU A 489 11.34 -6.51 -18.17
CA GLU A 489 11.30 -7.90 -18.60
C GLU A 489 10.70 -8.82 -17.53
N SER A 490 10.34 -10.05 -17.94
CA SER A 490 9.95 -11.08 -16.97
C SER A 490 11.20 -11.62 -16.28
N ILE A 491 11.10 -11.87 -14.98
CA ILE A 491 12.19 -12.42 -14.17
C ILE A 491 12.53 -13.82 -14.67
N ASP A 492 13.80 -14.04 -15.05
CA ASP A 492 14.38 -15.36 -15.15
C ASP A 492 14.75 -15.86 -13.75
N VAL A 493 14.33 -17.07 -13.40
CA VAL A 493 14.62 -17.68 -12.10
C VAL A 493 16.08 -18.08 -12.00
N HIS A 494 16.69 -18.52 -13.10
CA HIS A 494 18.02 -19.11 -13.15
C HIS A 494 19.16 -18.09 -13.04
N GLU A 495 18.90 -16.82 -13.35
CA GLU A 495 19.89 -15.74 -13.26
C GLU A 495 20.08 -15.21 -11.82
N ASN A 496 19.23 -15.61 -10.87
CA ASN A 496 19.28 -15.06 -9.52
C ASN A 496 20.35 -15.75 -8.65
N ASP A 497 21.19 -14.97 -7.96
CA ASP A 497 22.08 -15.51 -6.93
C ASP A 497 21.33 -15.80 -5.62
N ILE A 498 20.61 -16.93 -5.59
CA ILE A 498 19.83 -17.35 -4.42
C ILE A 498 20.73 -17.98 -3.33
N SER A 499 21.97 -18.35 -3.67
CA SER A 499 22.90 -19.07 -2.80
C SER A 499 23.15 -18.39 -1.44
N LYS A 500 23.21 -17.05 -1.44
CA LYS A 500 23.44 -16.21 -0.25
C LYS A 500 22.19 -15.95 0.61
N LYS A 501 21.01 -16.41 0.18
CA LYS A 501 19.71 -16.11 0.83
C LYS A 501 19.18 -17.25 1.70
N TYR A 502 19.95 -18.33 1.87
CA TYR A 502 19.59 -19.58 2.56
C TYR A 502 20.16 -19.69 3.98
N ASP A 503 19.93 -18.71 4.82
CA ASP A 503 20.43 -18.67 6.20
C ASP A 503 19.38 -19.10 7.24
N LYS A 504 18.09 -19.10 6.90
CA LYS A 504 16.98 -19.40 7.82
C LYS A 504 15.93 -20.33 7.21
N VAL A 505 15.31 -21.15 8.06
CA VAL A 505 14.34 -22.21 7.67
C VAL A 505 13.11 -21.66 6.97
N TYR A 506 12.50 -20.60 7.50
CA TYR A 506 11.29 -20.03 6.91
C TYR A 506 11.46 -19.57 5.46
N LYS A 507 12.71 -19.39 5.00
CA LYS A 507 13.06 -18.99 3.63
C LYS A 507 12.95 -20.16 2.66
N ILE A 508 13.11 -21.38 3.14
CA ILE A 508 13.33 -22.58 2.33
C ILE A 508 12.35 -23.71 2.60
N MET A 509 11.55 -23.60 3.67
CA MET A 509 10.53 -24.58 4.01
C MET A 509 9.33 -24.54 3.05
N SER A 510 8.72 -25.70 2.86
CA SER A 510 7.41 -25.83 2.23
C SER A 510 6.32 -25.32 3.17
N THR A 511 5.40 -24.51 2.64
CA THR A 511 4.29 -23.88 3.41
C THR A 511 2.89 -24.27 2.90
N GLY A 512 2.79 -24.87 1.71
CA GLY A 512 1.56 -25.46 1.19
C GLY A 512 1.38 -26.87 1.74
N LEU A 513 1.08 -26.96 3.03
CA LEU A 513 1.10 -28.22 3.76
C LEU A 513 -0.17 -29.03 3.51
N PHE A 514 0.01 -30.32 3.26
CA PHE A 514 -1.04 -31.31 3.41
C PHE A 514 -0.84 -31.97 4.78
N VAL A 515 -1.93 -32.20 5.51
CA VAL A 515 -1.92 -32.90 6.79
C VAL A 515 -3.01 -33.95 6.79
N VAL A 516 -2.85 -34.96 7.64
CA VAL A 516 -3.90 -35.94 7.95
C VAL A 516 -4.12 -35.96 9.45
N HIS A 517 -5.35 -36.26 9.86
CA HIS A 517 -5.66 -36.48 11.27
C HIS A 517 -5.12 -37.84 11.73
N GLU A 518 -4.76 -37.96 13.01
CA GLU A 518 -4.22 -39.20 13.60
C GLU A 518 -5.14 -40.43 13.45
N ASN A 519 -6.45 -40.18 13.26
CA ASN A 519 -7.49 -41.20 13.06
C ASN A 519 -7.94 -41.33 11.59
N ASP A 520 -7.28 -40.65 10.64
CA ASP A 520 -7.54 -40.84 9.22
C ASP A 520 -6.98 -42.18 8.73
N LEU A 521 -7.68 -42.83 7.79
CA LEU A 521 -7.23 -44.08 7.19
C LEU A 521 -5.87 -43.92 6.49
N LEU A 522 -4.99 -44.90 6.68
CA LEU A 522 -3.68 -44.90 6.00
C LEU A 522 -3.82 -44.82 4.47
N GLN A 523 -4.88 -45.40 3.91
CA GLN A 523 -5.15 -45.36 2.48
C GLN A 523 -5.38 -43.93 1.98
N LEU A 524 -6.04 -43.08 2.78
CA LEU A 524 -6.23 -41.66 2.44
C LEU A 524 -4.89 -40.93 2.41
N ALA A 525 -4.06 -41.09 3.45
CA ALA A 525 -2.72 -40.50 3.50
C ALA A 525 -1.87 -40.93 2.29
N TYR A 526 -1.88 -42.22 1.95
CA TYR A 526 -1.16 -42.74 0.79
C TYR A 526 -1.65 -42.17 -0.55
N LYS A 527 -2.97 -42.06 -0.71
CA LYS A 527 -3.59 -41.47 -1.91
C LYS A 527 -3.26 -39.98 -2.04
N ILE A 528 -3.30 -39.21 -0.95
CA ILE A 528 -2.88 -37.81 -0.93
C ILE A 528 -1.43 -37.69 -1.39
N MET A 529 -0.51 -38.50 -0.83
CA MET A 529 0.90 -38.51 -1.23
C MET A 529 1.09 -38.80 -2.72
N LYS A 530 0.35 -39.75 -3.30
CA LYS A 530 0.38 -40.05 -4.74
C LYS A 530 -0.20 -38.91 -5.58
N TRP A 531 -1.37 -38.38 -5.23
CA TRP A 531 -2.03 -37.33 -6.00
C TRP A 531 -1.28 -36.00 -5.98
N LYS A 532 -0.62 -35.68 -4.87
CA LYS A 532 0.11 -34.42 -4.69
C LYS A 532 1.61 -34.56 -4.95
N ASN A 533 2.07 -35.76 -5.25
CA ASN A 533 3.48 -36.10 -5.43
C ASN A 533 4.37 -35.59 -4.27
N ILE A 534 3.97 -35.92 -3.04
CA ILE A 534 4.71 -35.57 -1.82
C ILE A 534 5.18 -36.84 -1.10
N HIS A 535 6.27 -36.73 -0.34
CA HIS A 535 6.91 -37.86 0.35
C HIS A 535 6.67 -37.87 1.87
N HIS A 536 6.24 -36.75 2.43
CA HIS A 536 6.02 -36.57 3.87
C HIS A 536 4.68 -35.90 4.10
N ILE A 537 3.95 -36.34 5.12
CA ILE A 537 2.73 -35.69 5.57
C ILE A 537 2.72 -35.62 7.10
N PRO A 538 2.67 -34.41 7.69
CA PRO A 538 2.46 -34.27 9.12
C PRO A 538 1.11 -34.84 9.54
N VAL A 539 1.10 -35.53 10.69
CA VAL A 539 -0.11 -36.08 11.33
C VAL A 539 -0.50 -35.18 12.49
N VAL A 540 -1.77 -34.79 12.55
CA VAL A 540 -2.28 -33.85 13.56
C VAL A 540 -3.37 -34.46 14.44
N ASP A 541 -3.50 -33.95 15.66
CA ASP A 541 -4.62 -34.26 16.56
C ASP A 541 -5.87 -33.41 16.26
N LYS A 542 -6.91 -33.58 17.08
CA LYS A 542 -8.17 -32.81 17.01
C LYS A 542 -8.00 -31.29 17.18
N ASN A 543 -6.87 -30.85 17.74
CA ASN A 543 -6.54 -29.44 17.96
C ASN A 543 -5.61 -28.88 16.86
N ASN A 544 -5.28 -29.68 15.84
CA ASN A 544 -4.28 -29.40 14.80
C ASN A 544 -2.84 -29.29 15.31
N PHE A 545 -2.51 -29.90 16.45
CA PHE A 545 -1.13 -30.06 16.89
C PHE A 545 -0.51 -31.27 16.23
N VAL A 546 0.74 -31.14 15.78
CA VAL A 546 1.48 -32.25 15.17
C VAL A 546 1.79 -33.29 16.24
N VAL A 547 1.43 -34.55 15.96
CA VAL A 547 1.66 -35.72 16.83
C VAL A 547 2.52 -36.79 16.17
N GLY A 548 2.80 -36.65 14.88
CA GLY A 548 3.67 -37.56 14.14
C GLY A 548 3.89 -37.10 12.71
N VAL A 549 4.69 -37.87 11.97
CA VAL A 549 4.92 -37.70 10.53
C VAL A 549 4.78 -39.06 9.86
N LEU A 550 4.10 -39.11 8.71
CA LEU A 550 4.09 -40.27 7.82
C LEU A 550 5.01 -40.01 6.64
N GLU A 551 5.85 -40.99 6.33
CA GLU A 551 6.69 -41.02 5.13
C GLU A 551 6.12 -41.99 4.10
N LYS A 552 6.19 -41.64 2.83
CA LYS A 552 5.66 -42.44 1.72
C LYS A 552 6.26 -43.86 1.71
N LYS A 553 7.54 -44.00 2.06
CA LYS A 553 8.24 -45.30 2.16
C LYS A 553 7.59 -46.24 3.19
N GLN A 554 7.03 -45.71 4.28
CA GLN A 554 6.31 -46.52 5.29
C GLN A 554 5.01 -47.11 4.72
N LEU A 555 4.45 -46.48 3.69
CA LEU A 555 3.17 -46.84 3.09
C LEU A 555 3.32 -47.64 1.80
N ASP A 556 4.41 -47.46 1.05
CA ASP A 556 4.65 -48.12 -0.23
C ASP A 556 4.68 -49.66 -0.12
N ASN A 557 5.10 -50.19 1.03
CA ASN A 557 5.19 -51.63 1.29
C ASN A 557 3.91 -52.24 1.90
N LEU A 558 2.83 -51.45 2.07
CA LEU A 558 1.59 -51.92 2.67
C LEU A 558 0.62 -52.44 1.62
N ASP A 559 0.06 -53.62 1.87
CA ASP A 559 -1.05 -54.15 1.09
C ASP A 559 -2.39 -53.57 1.58
N PHE A 560 -2.83 -52.51 0.91
CA PHE A 560 -4.12 -51.84 1.16
C PHE A 560 -5.35 -52.68 0.76
N THR A 561 -5.18 -53.85 0.13
CA THR A 561 -6.28 -54.80 -0.14
C THR A 561 -6.54 -55.73 1.05
N SER A 562 -5.57 -55.88 1.96
CA SER A 562 -5.72 -56.72 3.14
C SER A 562 -6.66 -56.09 4.20
N LYS A 563 -7.56 -56.90 4.77
CA LYS A 563 -8.44 -56.49 5.89
C LYS A 563 -7.67 -55.94 7.09
N LYS A 564 -6.43 -56.38 7.30
CA LYS A 564 -5.55 -55.95 8.39
C LYS A 564 -5.07 -54.49 8.24
N ILE A 565 -4.96 -53.98 7.01
CA ILE A 565 -4.49 -52.62 6.73
C ILE A 565 -5.66 -51.67 6.44
N GLN A 566 -6.76 -52.15 5.87
CA GLN A 566 -7.92 -51.32 5.51
C GLN A 566 -8.47 -50.47 6.67
N ASN A 567 -8.44 -51.00 7.90
CA ASN A 567 -8.92 -50.30 9.09
C ASN A 567 -7.82 -49.58 9.88
N LYS A 568 -6.56 -49.62 9.43
CA LYS A 568 -5.48 -48.90 10.11
C LYS A 568 -5.53 -47.42 9.79
N VAL A 569 -5.22 -46.64 10.80
CA VAL A 569 -5.19 -45.18 10.77
C VAL A 569 -3.77 -44.66 10.94
N ALA A 570 -3.56 -43.36 10.67
CA ALA A 570 -2.27 -42.70 10.72
C ALA A 570 -1.48 -42.99 12.02
N LYS A 571 -2.11 -42.92 13.19
CA LYS A 571 -1.44 -43.17 14.49
C LYS A 571 -0.88 -44.58 14.66
N ASN A 572 -1.31 -45.55 13.85
CA ASN A 572 -0.80 -46.91 13.96
C ASN A 572 0.60 -47.10 13.37
N ILE A 573 1.06 -46.19 12.50
CA ILE A 573 2.34 -46.32 11.77
C ILE A 573 3.17 -45.02 11.78
N MET A 574 2.56 -43.86 12.07
CA MET A 574 3.27 -42.58 12.09
C MET A 574 4.52 -42.62 12.98
N THR A 575 5.56 -41.94 12.54
CA THR A 575 6.75 -41.72 13.36
C THR A 575 6.45 -40.63 14.38
N THR A 576 6.58 -40.96 15.67
CA THR A 576 6.39 -40.01 16.79
C THR A 576 7.68 -39.32 17.22
N ASN A 577 8.84 -39.87 16.84
CA ASN A 577 10.14 -39.22 16.99
C ASN A 577 10.44 -38.39 15.73
N TYR A 578 10.11 -37.11 15.73
CA TYR A 578 10.36 -36.19 14.61
C TYR A 578 11.01 -34.91 15.09
N ASP A 579 11.86 -34.33 14.24
CA ASP A 579 12.56 -33.10 14.57
C ASP A 579 11.63 -31.89 14.45
N ILE A 580 11.71 -31.00 15.45
CA ILE A 580 10.94 -29.76 15.50
C ILE A 580 11.89 -28.58 15.58
N VAL A 581 11.64 -27.56 14.78
CA VAL A 581 12.34 -26.28 14.88
C VAL A 581 11.37 -25.11 14.78
N GLU A 582 11.83 -23.95 15.25
CA GLU A 582 11.16 -22.69 14.96
C GLU A 582 11.51 -22.18 13.57
N SER A 583 10.62 -21.38 12.98
CA SER A 583 10.81 -20.83 11.63
C SER A 583 12.08 -19.97 11.48
N GLU A 584 12.56 -19.34 12.57
CA GLU A 584 13.78 -18.53 12.63
C GLU A 584 15.08 -19.34 12.88
N THR A 585 14.99 -20.66 12.87
CA THR A 585 16.17 -21.52 12.99
C THR A 585 17.12 -21.32 11.82
N SER A 586 18.42 -21.53 12.02
CA SER A 586 19.41 -21.38 10.95
C SER A 586 19.38 -22.56 9.98
N TYR A 587 19.72 -22.31 8.71
CA TYR A 587 19.89 -23.38 7.71
C TYR A 587 20.93 -24.41 8.17
N LYS A 588 22.05 -23.96 8.75
CA LYS A 588 23.10 -24.84 9.26
C LYS A 588 22.55 -25.85 10.26
N LYS A 589 21.73 -25.40 11.22
CA LYS A 589 21.14 -26.26 12.23
C LYS A 589 20.13 -27.26 11.64
N ILE A 590 19.32 -26.85 10.66
CA ILE A 590 18.43 -27.79 9.98
C ILE A 590 19.21 -28.82 9.16
N LYS A 591 20.26 -28.39 8.46
CA LYS A 591 21.12 -29.28 7.69
C LYS A 591 21.73 -30.34 8.61
N GLU A 592 22.28 -29.90 9.74
CA GLU A 592 22.79 -30.78 10.79
C GLU A 592 21.73 -31.76 11.29
N LEU A 593 20.49 -31.32 11.57
CA LEU A 593 19.41 -32.22 11.97
C LEU A 593 19.17 -33.32 10.92
N ILE A 594 18.99 -32.96 9.65
CA ILE A 594 18.74 -33.95 8.58
C ILE A 594 19.95 -34.88 8.32
N GLU A 595 21.18 -34.41 8.57
CA GLU A 595 22.40 -35.20 8.34
C GLU A 595 22.76 -36.09 9.54
N THR A 596 22.31 -35.75 10.75
CA THR A 596 22.67 -36.44 12.00
C THR A 596 21.57 -37.29 12.59
N THR A 597 20.30 -37.02 12.26
CA THR A 597 19.16 -37.84 12.71
C THR A 597 18.73 -38.81 11.62
N ASP A 598 18.01 -39.87 12.01
CA ASP A 598 17.37 -40.79 11.07
C ASP A 598 16.14 -40.16 10.38
N ASN A 599 15.74 -38.94 10.77
CA ASN A 599 14.55 -38.28 10.25
C ASN A 599 14.85 -37.62 8.90
N THR A 600 13.99 -37.88 7.90
CA THR A 600 14.16 -37.30 6.56
C THR A 600 13.37 -35.99 6.35
N SER A 601 12.77 -35.47 7.43
CA SER A 601 12.06 -34.19 7.44
C SER A 601 12.09 -33.53 8.81
N VAL A 602 12.00 -32.20 8.82
CA VAL A 602 11.93 -31.36 10.01
C VAL A 602 10.62 -30.57 9.98
N ILE A 603 9.86 -30.67 11.07
CA ILE A 603 8.62 -29.93 11.27
C ILE A 603 8.91 -28.53 11.78
N VAL A 604 8.28 -27.53 11.17
CA VAL A 604 8.48 -26.13 11.54
C VAL A 604 7.24 -25.61 12.26
N LEU A 605 7.40 -25.24 13.53
CA LEU A 605 6.33 -24.70 14.37
C LEU A 605 6.60 -23.24 14.74
N ASN A 606 5.55 -22.43 14.81
CA ASN A 606 5.56 -21.14 15.51
C ASN A 606 4.38 -21.12 16.49
N ASP A 607 4.60 -20.76 17.75
CA ASP A 607 3.55 -20.76 18.79
C ASP A 607 2.76 -22.09 18.83
N LYS A 608 3.47 -23.22 18.71
CA LYS A 608 2.92 -24.60 18.61
C LYS A 608 2.08 -24.90 17.36
N LYS A 609 1.94 -23.96 16.43
CA LYS A 609 1.19 -24.16 15.18
C LYS A 609 2.13 -24.60 14.07
N LEU A 610 1.71 -25.61 13.32
CA LEU A 610 2.41 -26.05 12.12
C LEU A 610 2.41 -24.95 11.06
N VAL A 611 3.59 -24.48 10.69
CA VAL A 611 3.79 -23.41 9.70
C VAL A 611 4.61 -23.82 8.49
N GLY A 612 5.34 -24.93 8.58
CA GLY A 612 6.08 -25.48 7.46
C GLY A 612 6.66 -26.86 7.70
N ILE A 613 7.21 -27.44 6.64
CA ILE A 613 8.02 -28.67 6.67
C ILE A 613 9.25 -28.44 5.79
N PHE A 614 10.40 -28.94 6.22
CA PHE A 614 11.63 -28.95 5.42
C PHE A 614 12.12 -30.38 5.28
N THR A 615 12.34 -30.84 4.04
CA THR A 615 12.63 -32.25 3.74
C THR A 615 14.07 -32.44 3.25
N LYS A 616 14.56 -33.69 3.28
CA LYS A 616 15.84 -34.04 2.68
C LYS A 616 15.93 -33.67 1.20
N SER A 617 14.84 -33.80 0.44
CA SER A 617 14.79 -33.35 -0.96
C SER A 617 14.94 -31.83 -1.11
N ASP A 618 14.42 -31.04 -0.17
CA ASP A 618 14.63 -29.58 -0.16
C ASP A 618 16.11 -29.26 0.07
N LEU A 619 16.76 -29.97 0.99
CA LEU A 619 18.19 -29.84 1.28
C LEU A 619 19.04 -30.17 0.03
N GLU A 620 18.80 -31.30 -0.61
CA GLU A 620 19.53 -31.74 -1.81
C GLU A 620 19.39 -30.73 -2.95
N ARG A 621 18.17 -30.21 -3.17
CA ARG A 621 17.92 -29.16 -4.17
C ARG A 621 18.74 -27.90 -3.88
N ILE A 622 18.76 -27.44 -2.63
CA ILE A 622 19.49 -26.23 -2.22
C ILE A 622 21.00 -26.43 -2.35
N GLU A 623 21.53 -27.58 -1.93
CA GLU A 623 22.96 -27.88 -2.06
C GLU A 623 23.40 -28.00 -3.53
N LYS A 624 22.54 -28.54 -4.41
CA LYS A 624 22.80 -28.54 -5.87
C LYS A 624 22.89 -27.12 -6.43
N ILE A 625 21.98 -26.22 -6.02
CA ILE A 625 22.01 -24.80 -6.42
C ILE A 625 23.29 -24.12 -5.92
N LYS A 626 23.76 -24.44 -4.72
CA LYS A 626 25.01 -23.90 -4.17
C LYS A 626 26.28 -24.41 -4.87
N LYS A 627 26.27 -25.64 -5.39
CA LYS A 627 27.42 -26.28 -6.09
C LYS A 627 27.51 -25.99 -7.58
N SER A 628 26.44 -25.49 -8.21
CA SER A 628 26.38 -25.20 -9.65
C SER A 628 27.02 -23.84 -10.02
N LYS A 629 27.79 -23.26 -9.09
CA LYS A 629 28.59 -22.05 -9.19
C LYS A 629 29.93 -22.34 -8.52
#